data_AF-A0A0G1M3P3-F1
#
_entry.id   AF-A0A0G1M3P3-F1
#
_cell.length_a   1.000
_cell.length_b   1.000
_cell.length_c   1.000
_cell.angle_alpha   90.00
_cell.angle_beta   90.00
_cell.angle_gamma   90.00
#
_symmetry.space_group_name_H-M   'P 1'
#
loop_
_entity.id
_entity.type
_entity.pdbx_description
1 polymer ?
#
loop_
_entity_poly.entity_id
_entity_poly.type
_entity_poly.pdbx_seq_one_letter_code
_entity_poly.pdbx_strand_id
1 'polypeptide(L)'
;MVINVEITKTGSENSLSVIRRFTKAVRETNVLKHIRAVRYQTRRQSKCARKKIALKRIVGRLEFERLFKLGKVAEKSKKHGFKK
;
A
#
# COMPACT_ATOMS: atom_id res chain seq x y z
N MET A 1 19.33 15.18 -13.57
CA MET A 1 19.15 13.85 -12.96
C MET A 1 18.13 13.98 -11.84
N VAL A 2 17.13 13.10 -11.74
CA VAL A 2 16.08 13.16 -10.72
C VAL A 2 16.27 12.01 -9.74
N ILE A 3 16.56 12.35 -8.48
CA ILE A 3 16.66 11.37 -7.39
C ILE A 3 15.30 11.27 -6.73
N ASN A 4 14.71 10.08 -6.73
CA ASN A 4 13.37 9.86 -6.17
C ASN A 4 13.36 9.76 -4.64
N VAL A 5 14.40 9.13 -4.07
CA VAL A 5 14.59 9.01 -2.62
C VAL A 5 16.08 8.98 -2.36
N GLU A 6 16.54 9.89 -1.52
CA GLU A 6 17.90 9.92 -0.98
C GLU A 6 17.84 9.83 0.54
N ILE A 7 18.70 8.99 1.12
CA ILE A 7 18.86 8.91 2.59
C ILE A 7 20.34 8.86 2.89
N THR A 8 20.80 9.87 3.61
CA THR A 8 22.13 9.92 4.19
C THR A 8 22.11 9.32 5.60
N LYS A 9 23.25 8.74 6.00
CA LYS A 9 23.44 8.25 7.35
C LYS A 9 23.68 9.43 8.28
N THR A 10 23.01 9.46 9.43
CA THR A 10 23.20 10.51 10.44
C THR A 10 23.92 9.96 11.67
N GLY A 11 25.06 10.56 12.02
CA GLY A 11 25.82 10.27 13.25
C GLY A 11 26.16 8.78 13.45
N SER A 12 25.85 8.26 14.64
CA SER A 12 26.15 6.90 15.13
C SER A 12 25.09 5.86 14.76
N GLU A 13 24.32 6.07 13.69
CA GLU A 13 23.29 5.12 13.27
C GLU A 13 23.84 3.75 12.87
N ASN A 14 23.08 2.71 13.20
CA ASN A 14 23.33 1.37 12.71
C ASN A 14 22.92 1.26 11.22
N SER A 15 23.66 0.51 10.41
CA SER A 15 23.34 0.27 8.99
C SER A 15 21.92 -0.29 8.80
N LEU A 16 21.46 -1.15 9.70
CA LEU A 16 20.11 -1.73 9.66
C LEU A 16 19.00 -0.68 9.81
N SER A 17 19.22 0.35 10.63
CA SER A 17 18.20 1.40 10.82
C SER A 17 18.07 2.29 9.57
N VAL A 18 19.19 2.56 8.90
CA VAL A 18 19.23 3.28 7.61
C VAL A 18 18.47 2.51 6.53
N ILE A 19 18.70 1.19 6.40
CA ILE A 19 17.96 0.33 5.45
C ILE A 19 16.45 0.35 5.75
N ARG A 20 16.05 0.32 7.03
CA ARG A 20 14.63 0.39 7.41
C ARG A 20 14.00 1.74 7.02
N ARG A 21 14.70 2.86 7.20
CA ARG A 21 14.21 4.16 6.73
C ARG A 21 14.08 4.21 5.22
N PHE A 22 15.07 3.68 4.51
CA PHE A 22 15.04 3.60 3.04
C PHE A 22 13.85 2.79 2.54
N THR A 23 13.64 1.60 3.08
CA THR A 23 12.49 0.76 2.71
C THR A 23 11.15 1.41 3.05
N LYS A 24 11.06 2.18 4.15
CA LYS A 24 9.87 2.97 4.49
C LYS A 24 9.65 4.11 3.49
N ALA A 25 10.65 4.93 3.21
CA ALA A 25 10.57 6.06 2.29
C ALA A 25 10.21 5.63 0.85
N VAL A 26 10.82 4.54 0.36
CA VAL A 26 10.48 3.95 -0.94
C VAL A 26 9.03 3.44 -0.99
N ARG A 27 8.50 2.94 0.13
CA ARG A 27 7.11 2.48 0.22
C ARG A 27 6.13 3.65 0.23
N GLU A 28 6.44 4.71 0.97
CA GLU A 28 5.59 5.91 1.11
C GLU A 28 5.48 6.69 -0.21
N THR A 29 6.58 6.80 -0.95
CA THR A 29 6.62 7.48 -2.26
C THR A 29 5.86 6.72 -3.36
N ASN A 30 5.43 5.47 -3.15
CA ASN A 30 4.71 4.64 -4.12
C ASN A 30 5.39 4.44 -5.49
N VAL A 31 6.68 4.79 -5.64
CA VAL A 31 7.42 4.76 -6.91
C VAL A 31 7.39 3.37 -7.55
N LEU A 32 7.63 2.32 -6.76
CA LEU A 32 7.60 0.94 -7.26
C LEU A 32 6.21 0.54 -7.78
N LYS A 33 5.14 1.00 -7.13
CA LYS A 33 3.76 0.70 -7.55
C LYS A 33 3.44 1.40 -8.86
N HIS A 34 3.88 2.65 -9.00
CA HIS A 34 3.68 3.43 -10.22
C HIS A 34 4.43 2.83 -11.41
N ILE A 35 5.74 2.59 -11.27
CA ILE A 35 6.58 2.03 -12.34
C ILE A 35 6.04 0.67 -12.80
N ARG A 36 5.60 -0.19 -11.87
CA ARG A 36 4.99 -1.48 -12.22
C ARG A 36 3.67 -1.33 -12.98
N ALA A 37 2.88 -0.32 -12.65
CA ALA A 37 1.60 -0.06 -13.30
C ALA A 37 1.77 0.48 -14.73
N VAL A 38 2.80 1.30 -14.99
CA VAL A 38 3.06 1.90 -16.31
C VAL A 38 3.99 1.07 -17.19
N ARG A 39 4.61 0.00 -16.66
CA ARG A 39 5.58 -0.85 -17.37
C ARG A 39 5.05 -1.38 -18.70
N TYR A 40 3.78 -1.80 -18.73
CA TYR A 40 3.17 -2.38 -19.92
C TYR A 40 1.89 -1.64 -20.26
N GLN A 41 1.66 -1.45 -21.56
CA GLN A 41 0.41 -0.90 -22.03
C GLN A 41 -0.71 -1.93 -21.87
N THR A 42 -1.76 -1.55 -21.17
CA THR A 42 -2.94 -2.40 -20.98
C THR A 42 -4.17 -1.77 -21.63
N ARG A 43 -5.05 -2.59 -22.19
CA ARG A 43 -6.31 -2.11 -22.77
C ARG A 43 -7.17 -1.49 -21.67
N ARG A 44 -7.74 -0.31 -21.93
CA ARG A 44 -8.74 0.31 -21.04
C ARG A 44 -9.94 -0.63 -20.84
N GLN A 45 -10.27 -0.89 -19.59
CA GLN A 45 -11.42 -1.73 -19.23
C GLN A 45 -12.75 -1.12 -19.68
N SER A 46 -13.68 -1.97 -20.14
CA SER A 46 -15.04 -1.56 -20.49
C SER A 46 -15.83 -1.07 -19.26
N LYS A 47 -16.93 -0.33 -19.49
CA LYS A 47 -17.79 0.18 -18.41
C LYS A 47 -18.33 -0.95 -17.54
N CYS A 48 -18.79 -2.05 -18.15
CA CYS A 48 -19.34 -3.20 -17.44
C CYS A 48 -18.28 -3.94 -16.60
N ALA A 49 -17.08 -4.14 -17.15
CA ALA A 49 -15.99 -4.77 -16.41
C ALA A 49 -15.60 -3.96 -15.17
N ARG A 50 -15.51 -2.64 -15.29
CA ARG A 50 -15.24 -1.74 -14.15
C ARG A 50 -16.34 -1.82 -13.08
N LYS A 51 -17.61 -1.81 -13.50
CA LYS A 51 -18.76 -1.96 -12.58
C LYS A 51 -18.72 -3.28 -11.82
N LYS A 52 -18.43 -4.40 -12.49
CA LYS A 52 -18.32 -5.73 -11.85
C LYS A 52 -17.25 -5.76 -10.76
N ILE A 53 -16.07 -5.17 -11.01
CA ILE A 53 -14.99 -5.07 -10.02
C ILE A 53 -15.42 -4.20 -8.83
N ALA A 54 -16.11 -3.09 -9.08
CA ALA A 54 -16.62 -2.21 -8.03
C ALA A 54 -17.65 -2.91 -7.13
N LEU A 55 -18.61 -3.62 -7.73
CA LEU A 55 -19.60 -4.41 -6.99
C LEU A 55 -18.94 -5.47 -6.10
N LYS A 56 -17.95 -6.21 -6.62
CA LYS A 56 -17.19 -7.19 -5.82
C LYS A 56 -16.52 -6.54 -4.59
N ARG A 57 -15.97 -5.34 -4.74
CA ARG A 57 -15.35 -4.59 -3.62
C ARG A 57 -16.36 -4.15 -2.57
N ILE A 58 -17.55 -3.72 -2.99
CA ILE A 58 -18.63 -3.32 -2.09
C ILE A 58 -19.12 -4.53 -1.29
N VAL A 59 -19.41 -5.64 -1.97
CA VAL A 59 -19.84 -6.89 -1.33
C VAL A 59 -18.80 -7.38 -0.32
N GLY A 60 -17.51 -7.44 -0.70
CA GLY A 60 -16.45 -7.87 0.21
C GLY A 60 -16.29 -6.96 1.43
N ARG A 61 -16.61 -5.66 1.32
CA ARG A 61 -16.63 -4.74 2.49
C ARG A 61 -17.77 -5.09 3.45
N LEU A 62 -18.97 -5.32 2.91
CA LEU A 62 -20.16 -5.69 3.72
C LEU A 62 -19.96 -7.03 4.42
N GLU A 63 -19.39 -8.01 3.72
CA GLU A 63 -19.05 -9.32 4.31
C GLU A 63 -18.03 -9.17 5.44
N PHE A 64 -16.98 -8.37 5.24
CA PHE A 64 -16.00 -8.08 6.29
C PHE A 64 -16.66 -7.42 7.51
N GLU A 65 -17.50 -6.41 7.32
CA GLU A 65 -18.21 -5.73 8.42
C GLU A 65 -19.14 -6.69 9.18
N ARG A 66 -19.85 -7.58 8.48
CA ARG A 66 -20.68 -8.61 9.11
C ARG A 66 -19.82 -9.58 9.93
N LEU A 67 -18.75 -10.11 9.37
CA LEU A 67 -17.87 -11.07 10.04
C LEU A 67 -17.14 -10.44 11.24
N PHE A 68 -16.75 -9.18 11.11
CA PHE A 68 -16.19 -8.38 12.20
C PHE A 68 -17.18 -8.24 13.36
N LYS A 69 -18.44 -7.87 13.09
CA LYS A 69 -19.51 -7.81 14.10
C LYS A 69 -19.79 -9.16 14.76
N LEU A 70 -19.62 -10.26 14.03
CA LEU A 70 -19.76 -11.62 14.55
C LEU A 70 -18.52 -12.11 15.34
N GLY A 71 -17.47 -11.30 15.47
CA GLY A 71 -16.23 -11.68 16.14
C GLY A 71 -15.41 -12.76 15.41
N LYS A 72 -15.76 -13.09 14.16
CA LYS A 72 -15.10 -14.15 13.37
C LYS A 72 -13.80 -13.70 12.72
N VAL A 73 -13.46 -12.42 12.85
CA VAL A 73 -12.27 -11.80 12.25
C VAL A 73 -11.54 -11.06 13.35
N ALA A 74 -10.23 -11.31 13.46
CA ALA A 74 -9.38 -10.56 14.38
C ALA A 74 -9.39 -9.07 13.98
N GLU A 75 -9.54 -8.20 14.98
CA GLU A 75 -9.34 -6.77 14.76
C GLU A 75 -7.96 -6.57 14.15
N LYS A 76 -7.87 -5.80 13.05
CA LYS A 76 -6.57 -5.45 12.50
C LYS A 76 -5.83 -4.70 13.59
N SER A 77 -4.78 -5.30 14.15
CA SER A 77 -3.93 -4.62 15.12
C SER A 77 -3.54 -3.28 14.50
N LYS A 78 -3.77 -2.18 15.24
CA LYS A 78 -3.32 -0.85 14.81
C LYS A 78 -1.84 -0.98 14.54
N LYS A 79 -1.44 -1.02 13.26
CA LYS A 79 -0.04 -1.04 12.88
C LYS A 79 0.60 0.16 13.56
N HIS A 80 1.43 -0.08 14.57
CA HIS A 80 2.17 0.96 15.27
C HIS A 80 3.02 1.69 14.23
N GLY A 81 2.62 2.90 13.82
CA GLY A 81 3.39 3.65 12.84
C GLY A 81 2.68 4.75 12.04
N PHE A 82 1.38 4.99 12.23
CA PHE A 82 0.73 6.18 11.66
C PHE A 82 0.41 7.18 12.77
N LYS A 83 1.44 7.86 13.29
CA LYS A 83 1.22 9.15 13.96
C LYS A 83 0.93 10.14 12.84
N LYS A 84 -0.26 10.72 12.89
CA LYS A 84 -0.70 11.80 12.01
C LYS A 84 0.09 13.07 12.35
#